data_AF-A0A3S4FUR4-F1
#
_entry.id   AF-A0A3S4FUR4-F1
#
_cell.length_a   1.000
_cell.length_b   1.000
_cell.length_c   1.000
_cell.angle_alpha   90.00
_cell.angle_beta   90.00
_cell.angle_gamma   90.00
#
_symmetry.space_group_name_H-M   'P 1'
#
loop_
_entity.id
_entity.type
_entity.pdbx_description
1 polymer ?
#
loop_
_entity_poly.entity_id
_entity_poly.type
_entity_poly.pdbx_seq_one_letter_code
_entity_poly.pdbx_strand_id
1 'polypeptide(L)'
;MPIPLSKDVQINPGVLAVAGNAVDLNGLLLTGNPLLPVGGVVPFSSPDDVAAYFGALSDEYARAQLYFQGFKNATKTPGQLLFSRFNLAASAAWLRSGSFKGVTIEQLQKLSGTLTLSINGKSASAEVNFNGVTSFAAAATALQTALTAAVATVVFDTTQNAFVITAAGAKPESTTITFGSGSAAEPLKMTSNTGAVISQGAPVSDVPDTMVAIKDASQQWAGFSTVSEVTDEQHLAFLPGQTGRASVTFMWHGQPVVRPK
;
A
#
# COMPACT_ATOMS: atom_id res chain seq x y z
N MET A 1 -61.79 17.97 2.17
CA MET A 1 -60.63 18.89 2.20
C MET A 1 -59.37 18.04 2.18
N PRO A 2 -58.43 18.23 1.24
CA PRO A 2 -57.17 17.50 1.28
C PRO A 2 -56.25 18.15 2.32
N ILE A 3 -55.65 17.33 3.19
CA ILE A 3 -54.61 17.76 4.14
C ILE A 3 -53.29 17.83 3.35
N PRO A 4 -52.61 18.99 3.26
CA PRO A 4 -51.33 19.09 2.56
C PRO A 4 -50.24 18.31 3.31
N LEU A 5 -49.61 17.34 2.64
CA LEU A 5 -48.55 16.49 3.21
C LEU A 5 -47.33 17.28 3.74
N SER A 6 -47.16 18.53 3.30
CA SER A 6 -46.11 19.45 3.76
C SER A 6 -46.28 19.94 5.20
N LYS A 7 -47.44 19.72 5.82
CA LYS A 7 -47.69 20.08 7.23
C LYS A 7 -47.26 19.00 8.22
N ASP A 8 -47.15 17.74 7.76
CA ASP A 8 -46.85 16.59 8.64
C ASP A 8 -45.49 15.93 8.34
N VAL A 9 -44.90 16.17 7.16
CA VAL A 9 -43.57 15.64 6.80
C VAL A 9 -42.72 16.75 6.19
N GLN A 10 -41.79 17.29 6.98
CA GLN A 10 -40.71 18.10 6.47
C GLN A 10 -39.62 17.17 5.94
N ILE A 11 -39.63 16.88 4.63
CA ILE A 11 -38.44 16.34 3.97
C ILE A 11 -37.44 17.48 3.94
N ASN A 12 -36.45 17.45 4.83
CA ASN A 12 -35.30 18.32 4.73
C ASN A 12 -34.38 17.69 3.67
N PRO A 13 -34.39 18.15 2.40
CA PRO A 13 -33.49 17.60 1.41
C PRO A 13 -32.11 18.01 1.88
N GLY A 14 -31.26 17.04 2.20
CA GLY A 14 -29.84 17.29 2.38
C GLY A 14 -29.26 17.70 1.04
N VAL A 15 -29.48 18.94 0.62
CA VAL A 15 -28.72 19.51 -0.48
C VAL A 15 -27.33 19.70 0.11
N LEU A 16 -26.41 18.80 -0.25
CA LEU A 16 -25.00 19.00 0.01
C LEU A 16 -24.68 20.40 -0.51
N ALA A 17 -24.31 21.31 0.39
CA ALA A 17 -23.85 22.62 -0.01
C ALA A 17 -22.75 22.43 -1.05
N VAL A 18 -22.98 22.95 -2.26
CA VAL A 18 -21.96 23.11 -3.31
C VAL A 18 -21.01 24.21 -2.82
N ALA A 19 -20.23 23.86 -1.80
CA ALA A 19 -19.22 24.69 -1.16
C ALA A 19 -18.20 23.77 -0.47
N GLY A 20 -17.73 22.78 -1.20
CA GLY A 20 -16.46 22.12 -0.93
C GLY A 20 -15.68 22.18 -2.23
N ASN A 21 -14.39 22.49 -2.18
CA ASN A 21 -13.47 22.28 -3.30
C ASN A 21 -13.84 20.99 -4.02
N ALA A 22 -13.87 20.99 -5.37
CA ALA A 22 -14.24 19.82 -6.17
C ALA A 22 -13.63 18.56 -5.54
N VAL A 23 -14.47 17.79 -4.84
CA VAL A 23 -14.04 16.55 -4.21
C VAL A 23 -13.95 15.60 -5.38
N ASP A 24 -12.73 15.30 -5.82
CA ASP A 24 -12.54 14.13 -6.65
C ASP A 24 -13.08 12.95 -5.84
N LEU A 25 -14.20 12.40 -6.31
CA LEU A 25 -14.92 11.29 -5.66
C LEU A 25 -14.09 10.01 -5.82
N ASN A 26 -12.91 9.97 -5.21
CA ASN A 26 -11.99 8.87 -5.36
C ASN A 26 -12.43 7.67 -4.50
N GLY A 27 -12.16 6.48 -5.00
CA GLY A 27 -12.27 5.24 -4.25
C GLY A 27 -10.99 4.96 -3.46
N LEU A 28 -11.16 4.26 -2.36
CA LEU A 28 -10.10 3.67 -1.56
C LEU A 28 -10.22 2.15 -1.56
N LEU A 29 -9.12 1.44 -1.77
CA LEU A 29 -9.06 -0.02 -1.65
C LEU A 29 -8.11 -0.43 -0.53
N LEU A 30 -8.63 -1.25 0.38
CA LEU A 30 -7.84 -1.92 1.41
C LEU A 30 -7.29 -3.22 0.85
N THR A 31 -5.97 -3.41 0.91
CA THR A 31 -5.31 -4.63 0.43
C THR A 31 -4.32 -5.22 1.43
N GLY A 32 -4.25 -6.56 1.47
CA GLY A 32 -3.22 -7.29 2.20
C GLY A 32 -1.85 -7.34 1.50
N ASN A 33 -1.67 -6.67 0.36
CA ASN A 33 -0.45 -6.75 -0.43
C ASN A 33 0.77 -6.11 0.28
N PRO A 34 1.87 -6.87 0.52
CA PRO A 34 3.04 -6.42 1.29
C PRO A 34 3.87 -5.34 0.61
N LEU A 35 3.61 -5.03 -0.65
CA LEU A 35 4.31 -3.95 -1.36
C LEU A 35 3.96 -2.57 -0.83
N LEU A 36 2.77 -2.39 -0.25
CA LEU A 36 2.41 -1.14 0.40
C LEU A 36 3.05 -1.04 1.78
N PRO A 37 3.58 0.13 2.18
CA PRO A 37 3.96 0.34 3.56
C PRO A 37 2.72 0.37 4.47
N VAL A 38 2.86 -0.15 5.67
CA VAL A 38 1.81 -0.09 6.69
C VAL A 38 1.55 1.37 7.08
N GLY A 39 0.27 1.73 7.25
CA GLY A 39 -0.16 3.08 7.64
C GLY A 39 -0.12 4.11 6.51
N GLY A 40 0.35 3.73 5.31
CA GLY A 40 0.34 4.59 4.13
C GLY A 40 -0.99 4.56 3.38
N VAL A 41 -1.33 5.68 2.74
CA VAL A 41 -2.35 5.75 1.69
C VAL A 41 -1.66 6.20 0.41
N VAL A 42 -1.66 5.33 -0.61
CA VAL A 42 -0.93 5.54 -1.86
C VAL A 42 -1.92 5.81 -3.00
N PRO A 43 -1.90 7.00 -3.62
CA PRO A 43 -2.75 7.31 -4.77
C PRO A 43 -2.13 6.83 -6.09
N PHE A 44 -2.98 6.37 -7.00
CA PHE A 44 -2.64 6.03 -8.38
C PHE A 44 -3.56 6.77 -9.34
N SER A 45 -3.03 7.20 -10.49
CA SER A 45 -3.76 7.96 -11.51
C SER A 45 -4.29 7.11 -12.66
N SER A 46 -3.81 5.88 -12.81
CA SER A 46 -4.19 4.99 -13.91
C SER A 46 -4.07 3.51 -13.53
N PRO A 47 -4.73 2.60 -14.28
CA PRO A 47 -4.49 1.17 -14.14
C PRO A 47 -3.04 0.78 -14.39
N ASP A 48 -2.34 1.46 -15.31
CA ASP A 48 -0.95 1.15 -15.64
C ASP A 48 0.00 1.49 -14.48
N ASP A 49 -0.28 2.55 -13.72
CA ASP A 49 0.47 2.86 -12.49
C ASP A 49 0.26 1.77 -11.43
N VAL A 50 -0.97 1.24 -11.32
CA VAL A 50 -1.30 0.12 -10.41
C VAL A 50 -0.61 -1.16 -10.88
N ALA A 51 -0.58 -1.45 -12.18
CA ALA A 51 0.14 -2.59 -12.75
C ALA A 51 1.65 -2.49 -12.53
N ALA A 52 2.22 -1.29 -12.68
CA ALA A 52 3.63 -1.05 -12.42
C ALA A 52 3.99 -1.26 -10.94
N TYR A 53 3.04 -1.02 -10.03
CA TYR A 53 3.25 -1.19 -8.60
C TYR A 53 2.98 -2.62 -8.12
N PHE A 54 1.78 -3.15 -8.35
CA PHE A 54 1.35 -4.45 -7.83
C PHE A 54 1.58 -5.61 -8.80
N GLY A 55 1.87 -5.32 -10.07
CA GLY A 55 1.96 -6.29 -11.16
C GLY A 55 0.66 -6.39 -11.95
N ALA A 56 0.77 -6.66 -13.26
CA ALA A 56 -0.37 -6.74 -14.17
C ALA A 56 -1.29 -7.97 -13.96
N LEU A 57 -0.88 -8.93 -13.11
CA LEU A 57 -1.69 -10.09 -12.74
C LEU A 57 -2.32 -9.95 -11.34
N SER A 58 -2.17 -8.79 -10.71
CA SER A 58 -2.66 -8.55 -9.36
C SER A 58 -4.17 -8.29 -9.32
N ASP A 59 -4.80 -8.65 -8.21
CA ASP A 59 -6.20 -8.30 -7.96
C ASP A 59 -6.37 -6.78 -7.88
N GLU A 60 -5.38 -6.05 -7.36
CA GLU A 60 -5.35 -4.59 -7.36
C GLU A 60 -5.47 -4.01 -8.77
N TYR A 61 -4.72 -4.55 -9.72
CA TYR A 61 -4.81 -4.12 -11.12
C TYR A 61 -6.18 -4.47 -11.74
N ALA A 62 -6.72 -5.66 -11.46
CA ALA A 62 -8.05 -6.03 -11.94
C ALA A 62 -9.14 -5.06 -11.42
N ARG A 63 -9.05 -4.64 -10.16
CA ARG A 63 -9.98 -3.65 -9.57
C ARG A 63 -9.74 -2.25 -10.12
N ALA A 64 -8.49 -1.85 -10.34
CA ALA A 64 -8.15 -0.57 -10.94
C ALA A 64 -8.70 -0.44 -12.37
N GLN A 65 -8.61 -1.51 -13.18
CA GLN A 65 -9.20 -1.53 -14.52
C GLN A 65 -10.71 -1.27 -14.48
N LEU A 66 -11.44 -1.87 -13.54
CA LEU A 66 -12.88 -1.64 -13.39
C LEU A 66 -13.18 -0.22 -12.90
N TYR A 67 -12.37 0.28 -11.97
CA TYR A 67 -12.55 1.60 -11.38
C TYR A 67 -12.34 2.74 -12.39
N PHE A 68 -11.24 2.69 -13.16
CA PHE A 68 -10.89 3.73 -14.13
C PHE A 68 -11.67 3.65 -15.44
N GLN A 69 -12.35 2.53 -15.74
CA GLN A 69 -13.33 2.48 -16.84
C GLN A 69 -14.46 3.51 -16.65
N GLY A 70 -14.76 3.88 -15.40
CA GLY A 70 -15.87 4.77 -15.07
C GLY A 70 -17.24 4.16 -15.39
N PHE A 71 -18.31 4.93 -15.21
CA PHE A 71 -19.67 4.49 -15.53
C PHE A 71 -20.00 4.76 -17.01
N LYS A 72 -20.84 3.92 -17.60
CA LYS A 72 -21.41 4.18 -18.92
C LYS A 72 -22.12 5.53 -18.92
N ASN A 73 -21.77 6.42 -19.85
CA ASN A 73 -22.22 7.82 -19.95
C ASN A 73 -21.67 8.78 -18.86
N ALA A 74 -20.57 8.43 -18.18
CA ALA A 74 -19.91 9.38 -17.28
C ALA A 74 -19.28 10.54 -18.07
N THR A 75 -19.50 11.77 -17.60
CA THR A 75 -18.87 12.98 -18.14
C THR A 75 -17.46 13.23 -17.57
N LYS A 76 -17.07 12.49 -16.52
CA LYS A 76 -15.75 12.47 -15.90
C LYS A 76 -15.44 11.08 -15.34
N THR A 77 -14.22 10.58 -15.56
CA THR A 77 -13.67 9.43 -14.86
C THR A 77 -13.07 9.89 -13.52
N PRO A 78 -13.00 9.00 -12.50
CA PRO A 78 -12.36 9.35 -11.24
C PRO A 78 -10.88 9.74 -11.44
N GLY A 79 -10.41 10.75 -10.72
CA GLY A 79 -9.07 11.31 -10.89
C GLY A 79 -7.97 10.43 -10.31
N GLN A 80 -8.26 9.71 -9.23
CA GLN A 80 -7.31 8.81 -8.56
C GLN A 80 -8.00 7.59 -7.95
N LEU A 81 -7.24 6.51 -7.74
CA LEU A 81 -7.60 5.37 -6.90
C LEU A 81 -6.57 5.24 -5.78
N LEU A 82 -7.04 5.24 -4.54
CA LEU A 82 -6.18 5.16 -3.37
C LEU A 82 -6.10 3.73 -2.87
N PHE A 83 -4.92 3.30 -2.41
CA PHE A 83 -4.75 2.02 -1.74
C PHE A 83 -4.14 2.21 -0.35
N SER A 84 -4.62 1.42 0.60
CA SER A 84 -4.00 1.32 1.93
C SER A 84 -3.85 -0.13 2.35
N ARG A 85 -2.79 -0.39 3.13
CA ARG A 85 -2.47 -1.74 3.60
C ARG A 85 -3.38 -2.15 4.75
N PHE A 86 -3.99 -3.32 4.63
CA PHE A 86 -4.78 -3.99 5.66
C PHE A 86 -4.19 -5.37 5.94
N ASN A 87 -3.46 -5.49 7.04
CA ASN A 87 -2.69 -6.68 7.38
C ASN A 87 -3.62 -7.80 7.87
N LEU A 88 -3.69 -8.90 7.11
CA LEU A 88 -4.37 -10.12 7.55
C LEU A 88 -3.48 -11.01 8.45
N ALA A 89 -2.18 -10.72 8.49
CA ALA A 89 -1.19 -11.38 9.33
C ALA A 89 -0.16 -10.34 9.82
N ALA A 90 0.48 -10.61 10.96
CA ALA A 90 1.59 -9.79 11.43
C ALA A 90 2.71 -9.74 10.37
N SER A 91 3.23 -8.55 10.09
CA SER A 91 4.24 -8.32 9.04
C SER A 91 5.50 -7.72 9.63
N ALA A 92 6.65 -8.17 9.14
CA ALA A 92 7.96 -7.64 9.53
C ALA A 92 8.26 -6.30 8.87
N ALA A 93 9.12 -5.52 9.51
CA ALA A 93 9.67 -4.30 8.95
C ALA A 93 10.49 -4.61 7.71
N TRP A 94 10.41 -3.75 6.71
CA TRP A 94 11.21 -3.85 5.51
C TRP A 94 11.66 -2.49 4.99
N LEU A 95 12.82 -2.48 4.36
CA LEU A 95 13.34 -1.38 3.56
C LEU A 95 13.37 -1.86 2.10
N ARG A 96 12.64 -1.16 1.23
CA ARG A 96 12.70 -1.35 -0.22
C ARG A 96 13.55 -0.24 -0.81
N SER A 97 14.57 -0.59 -1.59
CA SER A 97 15.38 0.39 -2.31
C SER A 97 14.55 1.16 -3.34
N GLY A 98 15.08 2.27 -3.84
CA GLY A 98 14.63 2.84 -5.10
C GLY A 98 14.75 1.84 -6.25
N SER A 99 13.99 2.06 -7.33
CA SER A 99 13.95 1.15 -8.47
C SER A 99 15.27 1.11 -9.24
N PHE A 100 15.74 -0.10 -9.55
CA PHE A 100 16.87 -0.44 -10.42
C PHE A 100 16.43 -0.67 -11.88
N LYS A 101 15.19 -0.32 -12.24
CA LYS A 101 14.76 -0.36 -13.64
C LYS A 101 15.74 0.41 -14.53
N GLY A 102 16.26 -0.26 -15.55
CA GLY A 102 17.27 0.30 -16.46
C GLY A 102 18.73 0.21 -15.99
N VAL A 103 19.01 -0.35 -14.81
CA VAL A 103 20.38 -0.64 -14.36
C VAL A 103 20.84 -1.97 -14.97
N THR A 104 22.05 -2.00 -15.55
CA THR A 104 22.62 -3.23 -16.12
C THR A 104 23.41 -4.02 -15.07
N ILE A 105 23.69 -5.31 -15.34
CA ILE A 105 24.53 -6.13 -14.46
C ILE A 105 25.95 -5.56 -14.35
N GLU A 106 26.50 -4.99 -15.41
CA GLU A 106 27.83 -4.36 -15.39
C GLU A 106 27.86 -3.09 -14.52
N GLN A 107 26.75 -2.36 -14.45
CA GLN A 107 26.61 -1.22 -13.54
C GLN A 107 26.44 -1.71 -12.09
N LEU A 108 25.67 -2.77 -11.87
CA LEU A 108 25.50 -3.40 -10.56
C LEU A 108 26.82 -3.92 -9.99
N GLN A 109 27.65 -4.55 -10.82
CA GLN A 109 28.96 -5.09 -10.43
C GLN A 109 29.96 -4.02 -9.96
N LYS A 110 29.73 -2.75 -10.30
CA LYS A 110 30.55 -1.62 -9.85
C LYS A 110 30.14 -1.10 -8.46
N LEU A 111 29.05 -1.59 -7.89
CA LEU A 111 28.58 -1.15 -6.57
C LEU A 111 29.39 -1.86 -5.48
N SER A 112 29.98 -1.03 -4.61
CA SER A 112 30.75 -1.49 -3.46
C SER A 112 30.74 -0.46 -2.33
N GLY A 113 31.20 -0.86 -1.15
CA GLY A 113 31.37 0.00 0.02
C GLY A 113 30.51 -0.48 1.18
N THR A 114 30.34 0.34 2.20
CA THR A 114 29.64 -0.08 3.42
C THR A 114 28.19 0.38 3.40
N LEU A 115 27.26 -0.55 3.65
CA LEU A 115 25.86 -0.27 3.95
C LEU A 115 25.63 -0.51 5.45
N THR A 116 25.11 0.50 6.14
CA THR A 116 24.72 0.39 7.56
C THR A 116 23.23 0.67 7.71
N LEU A 117 22.54 -0.23 8.41
CA LEU A 117 21.13 -0.14 8.79
C LEU A 117 21.01 -0.18 10.31
N SER A 118 19.97 0.44 10.87
CA SER A 118 19.52 0.11 12.23
C SER A 118 18.34 -0.84 12.13
N ILE A 119 18.50 -2.06 12.63
CA ILE A 119 17.47 -3.10 12.66
C ILE A 119 17.20 -3.45 14.12
N ASN A 120 15.95 -3.29 14.55
CA ASN A 120 15.53 -3.48 15.94
C ASN A 120 16.38 -2.66 16.93
N GLY A 121 16.75 -1.43 16.54
CA GLY A 121 17.59 -0.52 17.32
C GLY A 121 19.07 -0.90 17.38
N LYS A 122 19.51 -1.93 16.65
CA LYS A 122 20.92 -2.37 16.58
C LYS A 122 21.51 -2.04 15.21
N SER A 123 22.74 -1.52 15.21
CA SER A 123 23.49 -1.29 13.98
C SER A 123 23.87 -2.61 13.32
N ALA A 124 23.55 -2.76 12.04
CA ALA A 124 23.94 -3.86 11.17
C ALA A 124 24.68 -3.26 9.97
N SER A 125 25.99 -3.49 9.91
CA SER A 125 26.84 -3.04 8.81
C SER A 125 27.23 -4.21 7.93
N ALA A 126 27.13 -4.02 6.62
CA ALA A 126 27.51 -4.97 5.60
C ALA A 126 28.50 -4.32 4.64
N GLU A 127 29.59 -5.03 4.35
CA GLU A 127 30.46 -4.65 3.24
C GLU A 127 29.86 -5.19 1.94
N VAL A 128 29.53 -4.26 1.05
CA VAL A 128 28.93 -4.52 -0.25
C VAL A 128 30.05 -4.67 -1.26
N ASN A 129 30.02 -5.77 -1.99
CA ASN A 129 30.83 -5.96 -3.18
C ASN A 129 30.07 -6.88 -4.13
N PHE A 130 29.63 -6.32 -5.26
CA PHE A 130 28.89 -7.07 -6.28
C PHE A 130 29.77 -7.48 -7.46
N ASN A 131 31.10 -7.40 -7.33
CA ASN A 131 31.98 -7.93 -8.36
C ASN A 131 31.68 -9.42 -8.63
N GLY A 132 31.49 -9.78 -9.89
CA GLY A 132 31.22 -11.16 -10.30
C GLY A 132 29.78 -11.65 -10.11
N VAL A 133 28.86 -10.85 -9.57
CA VAL A 133 27.44 -11.24 -9.55
C VAL A 133 26.89 -11.26 -10.97
N THR A 134 26.06 -12.26 -11.29
CA THR A 134 25.50 -12.45 -12.65
C THR A 134 24.04 -12.05 -12.75
N SER A 135 23.39 -11.71 -11.63
CA SER A 135 22.00 -11.27 -11.58
C SER A 135 21.73 -10.41 -10.35
N PHE A 136 20.63 -9.66 -10.37
CA PHE A 136 20.14 -8.94 -9.19
C PHE A 136 19.77 -9.87 -8.02
N ALA A 137 19.27 -11.07 -8.32
CA ALA A 137 19.01 -12.09 -7.28
C ALA A 137 20.30 -12.60 -6.64
N ALA A 138 21.38 -12.76 -7.42
CA ALA A 138 22.70 -13.09 -6.88
C ALA A 138 23.26 -11.96 -6.01
N ALA A 139 23.06 -10.69 -6.41
CA ALA A 139 23.41 -9.54 -5.59
C ALA A 139 22.61 -9.47 -4.28
N ALA A 140 21.31 -9.79 -4.32
CA ALA A 140 20.48 -9.87 -3.11
C ALA A 140 21.01 -10.94 -2.16
N THR A 141 21.38 -12.11 -2.69
CA THR A 141 21.98 -13.21 -1.91
C THR A 141 23.32 -12.80 -1.29
N ALA A 142 24.18 -12.09 -2.05
CA ALA A 142 25.44 -11.56 -1.55
C ALA A 142 25.21 -10.54 -0.42
N LEU A 143 24.23 -9.64 -0.58
CA LEU A 143 23.87 -8.65 0.43
C LEU A 143 23.28 -9.30 1.70
N GLN A 144 22.42 -10.32 1.54
CA GLN A 144 21.91 -11.11 2.67
C GLN A 144 23.04 -11.81 3.42
N THR A 145 24.02 -12.34 2.71
CA THR A 145 25.19 -12.98 3.33
C THR A 145 26.00 -11.97 4.14
N ALA A 146 26.20 -10.76 3.61
CA ALA A 146 26.91 -9.69 4.30
C ALA A 146 26.15 -9.14 5.52
N LEU A 147 24.81 -9.03 5.44
CA LEU A 147 23.97 -8.60 6.57
C LEU A 147 23.66 -9.72 7.58
N THR A 148 23.89 -10.98 7.20
CA THR A 148 23.49 -12.20 7.93
C THR A 148 21.98 -12.45 7.95
N ALA A 149 21.55 -13.66 7.54
CA ALA A 149 20.14 -14.07 7.51
C ALA A 149 19.42 -14.00 8.88
N ALA A 150 20.17 -14.07 9.98
CA ALA A 150 19.66 -13.91 11.34
C ALA A 150 19.23 -12.46 11.67
N VAL A 151 19.69 -11.48 10.89
CA VAL A 151 19.36 -10.06 11.06
C VAL A 151 18.30 -9.65 10.04
N ALA A 152 18.47 -10.05 8.78
CA ALA A 152 17.52 -9.73 7.71
C ALA A 152 17.58 -10.74 6.56
N THR A 153 16.48 -10.86 5.84
CA THR A 153 16.42 -11.50 4.53
C THR A 153 16.48 -10.43 3.44
N VAL A 154 17.12 -10.75 2.31
CA VAL A 154 17.24 -9.81 1.19
C VAL A 154 16.81 -10.50 -0.09
N VAL A 155 15.84 -9.91 -0.77
CA VAL A 155 15.32 -10.40 -2.06
C VAL A 155 15.36 -9.26 -3.06
N PHE A 156 15.54 -9.59 -4.35
CA PHE A 156 15.27 -8.64 -5.41
C PHE A 156 13.86 -8.85 -5.94
N ASP A 157 13.00 -7.86 -5.74
CA ASP A 157 11.63 -7.83 -6.25
C ASP A 157 11.66 -7.39 -7.72
N THR A 158 11.22 -8.28 -8.62
CA THR A 158 11.21 -8.04 -10.06
C THR A 158 10.06 -7.15 -10.53
N THR A 159 8.98 -7.05 -9.75
CA THR A 159 7.86 -6.13 -10.02
C THR A 159 8.32 -4.70 -9.77
N GLN A 160 8.87 -4.44 -8.59
CA GLN A 160 9.39 -3.12 -8.20
C GLN A 160 10.77 -2.82 -8.81
N ASN A 161 11.45 -3.84 -9.32
CA ASN A 161 12.86 -3.79 -9.71
C ASN A 161 13.72 -3.26 -8.56
N ALA A 162 13.53 -3.75 -7.33
CA ALA A 162 14.13 -3.17 -6.14
C ALA A 162 14.63 -4.25 -5.18
N PHE A 163 15.67 -3.94 -4.41
CA PHE A 163 16.08 -4.78 -3.29
C PHE A 163 15.13 -4.54 -2.11
N VAL A 164 14.64 -5.62 -1.52
CA VAL A 164 13.80 -5.59 -0.31
C VAL A 164 14.57 -6.29 0.80
N ILE A 165 14.90 -5.53 1.84
CA ILE A 165 15.54 -6.01 3.05
C ILE A 165 14.45 -6.12 4.11
N THR A 166 14.12 -7.35 4.53
CA THR A 166 13.10 -7.61 5.55
C THR A 166 13.77 -8.04 6.85
N ALA A 167 13.50 -7.33 7.93
CA ALA A 167 14.04 -7.61 9.25
C ALA A 167 13.64 -9.01 9.72
N ALA A 168 14.58 -9.75 10.28
CA ALA A 168 14.33 -11.04 10.91
C ALA A 168 13.93 -10.84 12.38
N GLY A 169 13.05 -11.72 12.88
CA GLY A 169 12.65 -11.72 14.28
C GLY A 169 11.50 -12.70 14.56
N ALA A 170 11.42 -13.20 15.79
CA ALA A 170 10.34 -14.09 16.22
C ALA A 170 8.97 -13.38 16.30
N LYS A 171 8.98 -12.06 16.47
CA LYS A 171 7.80 -11.19 16.49
C LYS A 171 7.89 -10.17 15.34
N PRO A 172 7.42 -10.52 14.13
CA PRO A 172 7.56 -9.65 12.96
C PRO A 172 6.98 -8.24 13.21
N GLU A 173 5.84 -8.15 13.91
CA GLU A 173 5.15 -6.91 14.23
C GLU A 173 5.95 -5.94 15.09
N SER A 174 6.93 -6.43 15.85
CA SER A 174 7.77 -5.61 16.73
C SER A 174 9.08 -5.18 16.07
N THR A 175 9.33 -5.62 14.84
CA THR A 175 10.59 -5.32 14.17
C THR A 175 10.63 -3.88 13.66
N THR A 176 11.82 -3.31 13.62
CA THR A 176 12.04 -1.96 13.07
C THR A 176 13.23 -1.94 12.13
N ILE A 177 13.19 -1.03 11.16
CA ILE A 177 14.29 -0.79 10.21
C ILE A 177 14.37 0.69 9.85
N THR A 178 15.59 1.20 9.61
CA THR A 178 15.85 2.56 9.14
C THR A 178 16.33 2.58 7.69
N PHE A 179 16.40 3.77 7.10
CA PHE A 179 17.10 3.97 5.83
C PHE A 179 18.58 3.59 5.98
N GLY A 180 19.19 3.22 4.86
CA GLY A 180 20.62 2.93 4.77
C GLY A 180 21.48 4.18 4.96
N SER A 181 22.66 3.96 5.49
CA SER A 181 23.76 4.92 5.59
C SER A 181 25.09 4.27 5.19
N GLY A 182 26.16 5.05 5.09
CA GLY A 182 27.45 4.59 4.58
C GLY A 182 27.61 4.81 3.08
N SER A 183 28.79 4.51 2.55
CA SER A 183 29.17 4.82 1.17
C SER A 183 28.37 4.06 0.12
N ALA A 184 27.82 2.89 0.46
CA ALA A 184 27.00 2.11 -0.45
C ALA A 184 25.51 2.48 -0.41
N ALA A 185 25.05 3.30 0.54
CA ALA A 185 23.61 3.56 0.73
C ALA A 185 22.95 4.27 -0.45
N GLU A 186 23.53 5.38 -0.95
CA GLU A 186 22.99 6.07 -2.13
C GLU A 186 23.14 5.25 -3.42
N PRO A 187 24.31 4.63 -3.73
CA PRO A 187 24.43 3.78 -4.90
C PRO A 187 23.48 2.57 -4.91
N LEU A 188 23.19 2.00 -3.73
CA LEU A 188 22.19 0.94 -3.58
C LEU A 188 20.74 1.45 -3.52
N LYS A 189 20.53 2.76 -3.61
CA LYS A 189 19.24 3.43 -3.51
C LYS A 189 18.49 3.12 -2.21
N MET A 190 19.22 3.03 -1.09
CA MET A 190 18.70 2.67 0.24
C MET A 190 18.36 3.90 1.10
N THR A 191 18.39 5.10 0.52
CA THR A 191 18.10 6.36 1.21
C THR A 191 16.77 6.94 0.77
N SER A 192 16.13 7.77 1.60
CA SER A 192 14.90 8.49 1.22
C SER A 192 15.08 9.31 -0.06
N ASN A 193 16.25 9.93 -0.24
CA ASN A 193 16.55 10.78 -1.39
C ASN A 193 16.68 9.99 -2.70
N THR A 194 16.90 8.69 -2.62
CA THR A 194 17.00 7.79 -3.78
C THR A 194 15.70 7.02 -4.02
N GLY A 195 14.62 7.39 -3.32
CA GLY A 195 13.29 6.79 -3.49
C GLY A 195 13.10 5.50 -2.70
N ALA A 196 13.94 5.21 -1.70
CA ALA A 196 13.71 4.09 -0.82
C ALA A 196 12.45 4.30 0.02
N VAL A 197 11.77 3.19 0.36
CA VAL A 197 10.55 3.18 1.16
C VAL A 197 10.73 2.22 2.33
N ILE A 198 10.22 2.61 3.49
CA ILE A 198 10.20 1.76 4.68
C ILE A 198 8.77 1.42 5.05
N SER A 199 8.57 0.17 5.46
CA SER A 199 7.44 -0.21 6.31
C SER A 199 7.98 -0.71 7.64
N GLN A 200 7.44 -0.23 8.75
CA GLN A 200 7.74 -0.83 10.05
C GLN A 200 6.97 -2.14 10.22
N GLY A 201 7.41 -2.93 11.20
CA GLY A 201 6.67 -4.09 11.65
C GLY A 201 5.29 -3.66 12.16
N ALA A 202 4.28 -4.47 11.89
CA ALA A 202 2.92 -4.19 12.35
C ALA A 202 2.14 -5.48 12.63
N PRO A 203 1.22 -5.47 13.60
CA PRO A 203 0.35 -6.60 13.88
C PRO A 203 -0.68 -6.80 12.77
N VAL A 204 -1.54 -7.80 12.96
CA VAL A 204 -2.80 -7.91 12.22
C VAL A 204 -3.57 -6.60 12.37
N SER A 205 -4.12 -6.10 11.28
CA SER A 205 -4.88 -4.85 11.28
C SER A 205 -6.19 -5.01 12.04
N ASP A 206 -6.42 -4.10 12.98
CA ASP A 206 -7.74 -3.83 13.53
C ASP A 206 -8.48 -2.84 12.62
N VAL A 207 -9.77 -3.07 12.38
CA VAL A 207 -10.57 -2.26 11.45
C VAL A 207 -10.74 -0.81 11.95
N PRO A 208 -11.26 -0.58 13.18
CA PRO A 208 -11.31 0.76 13.76
C PRO A 208 -10.00 1.54 13.65
N ASP A 209 -8.89 0.95 14.08
CA ASP A 209 -7.58 1.63 14.08
C ASP A 209 -7.10 1.94 12.66
N THR A 210 -7.28 1.00 11.73
CA THR A 210 -6.94 1.21 10.32
C THR A 210 -7.74 2.38 9.73
N MET A 211 -9.04 2.45 10.00
CA MET A 211 -9.89 3.51 9.47
C MET A 211 -9.57 4.89 10.07
N VAL A 212 -9.15 4.95 11.34
CA VAL A 212 -8.64 6.18 11.94
C VAL A 212 -7.34 6.61 11.24
N ALA A 213 -6.37 5.71 11.11
CA ALA A 213 -5.09 6.00 10.47
C ALA A 213 -5.25 6.47 9.02
N ILE A 214 -6.16 5.87 8.27
CA ILE A 214 -6.47 6.26 6.89
C ILE A 214 -7.07 7.66 6.84
N LYS A 215 -8.03 8.00 7.71
CA LYS A 215 -8.65 9.33 7.77
C LYS A 215 -7.64 10.41 8.13
N ASP A 216 -6.69 10.08 9.01
CA ASP A 216 -5.60 11.00 9.37
C ASP A 216 -4.61 11.19 8.22
N ALA A 217 -4.34 10.14 7.43
CA ALA A 217 -3.44 10.19 6.29
C ALA A 217 -4.06 10.87 5.05
N SER A 218 -5.33 10.60 4.74
CA SER A 218 -6.04 11.19 3.61
C SER A 218 -7.55 11.15 3.79
N GLN A 219 -8.20 12.25 3.41
CA GLN A 219 -9.67 12.34 3.34
C GLN A 219 -10.14 12.57 1.88
N GLN A 220 -9.26 12.35 0.90
CA GLN A 220 -9.54 12.55 -0.52
C GLN A 220 -10.22 11.32 -1.14
N TRP A 221 -11.19 10.73 -0.44
CA TRP A 221 -11.94 9.56 -0.89
C TRP A 221 -13.38 9.61 -0.38
N ALA A 222 -14.30 9.03 -1.16
CA ALA A 222 -15.75 9.07 -0.92
C ALA A 222 -16.35 7.68 -0.63
N GLY A 223 -15.56 6.64 -0.79
CA GLY A 223 -15.97 5.27 -0.48
C GLY A 223 -14.76 4.38 -0.42
N PHE A 224 -14.89 3.25 0.27
CA PHE A 224 -13.85 2.24 0.30
C PHE A 224 -14.41 0.84 0.08
N SER A 225 -13.53 -0.07 -0.33
CA SER A 225 -13.78 -1.50 -0.44
C SER A 225 -12.50 -2.26 -0.08
N THR A 226 -12.59 -3.59 0.00
CA THR A 226 -11.44 -4.47 0.21
C THR A 226 -11.11 -5.19 -1.09
N VAL A 227 -9.83 -5.43 -1.36
CA VAL A 227 -9.39 -6.19 -2.54
C VAL A 227 -9.71 -7.68 -2.35
N SER A 228 -9.50 -8.19 -1.15
CA SER A 228 -9.83 -9.55 -0.73
C SER A 228 -11.07 -9.60 0.15
N GLU A 229 -11.64 -10.80 0.30
CA GLU A 229 -12.68 -11.06 1.29
C GLU A 229 -12.13 -10.83 2.71
N VAL A 230 -13.00 -10.31 3.58
CA VAL A 230 -12.73 -10.10 5.00
C VAL A 230 -13.75 -10.91 5.81
N THR A 231 -13.45 -11.18 7.08
CA THR A 231 -14.35 -11.98 7.92
C THR A 231 -15.67 -11.25 8.20
N ASP A 232 -16.71 -11.98 8.62
CA ASP A 232 -17.98 -11.37 9.01
C ASP A 232 -17.81 -10.37 10.16
N GLU A 233 -16.92 -10.65 11.12
CA GLU A 233 -16.58 -9.73 12.19
C GLU A 233 -15.94 -8.44 11.64
N GLN A 234 -15.03 -8.56 10.67
CA GLN A 234 -14.42 -7.40 10.01
C GLN A 234 -15.45 -6.62 9.18
N HIS A 235 -16.35 -7.30 8.47
CA HIS A 235 -17.46 -6.66 7.77
C HIS A 235 -18.31 -5.80 8.71
N LEU A 236 -18.69 -6.34 9.88
CA LEU A 236 -19.44 -5.61 10.90
C LEU A 236 -18.64 -4.42 11.44
N ALA A 237 -17.33 -4.61 11.66
CA ALA A 237 -16.44 -3.57 12.17
C ALA A 237 -16.20 -2.42 11.17
N PHE A 238 -16.38 -2.64 9.86
CA PHE A 238 -16.30 -1.57 8.85
C PHE A 238 -17.57 -0.68 8.82
N LEU A 239 -18.70 -1.11 9.40
CA LEU A 239 -19.96 -0.35 9.38
C LEU A 239 -19.88 1.02 10.09
N PRO A 240 -19.28 1.16 11.28
CA PRO A 240 -19.11 2.48 11.91
C PRO A 240 -18.19 3.43 11.13
N GLY A 241 -17.36 2.91 10.21
CA GLY A 241 -16.54 3.70 9.30
C GLY A 241 -17.35 4.51 8.28
N GLN A 242 -18.65 4.24 8.14
CA GLN A 242 -19.60 4.83 7.16
C GLN A 242 -20.15 6.21 7.54
N THR A 243 -19.38 7.04 8.23
CA THR A 243 -19.86 8.37 8.64
C THR A 243 -20.12 9.27 7.42
N GLY A 244 -21.40 9.55 7.12
CA GLY A 244 -21.99 10.68 6.36
C GLY A 244 -21.52 11.02 4.94
N ARG A 245 -20.34 10.56 4.51
CA ARG A 245 -19.67 10.89 3.24
C ARG A 245 -18.98 9.69 2.60
N ALA A 246 -18.78 8.59 3.34
CA ALA A 246 -18.16 7.36 2.89
C ALA A 246 -19.19 6.23 2.76
N SER A 247 -19.46 5.77 1.53
CA SER A 247 -20.28 4.56 1.31
C SER A 247 -19.36 3.34 1.12
N VAL A 248 -19.58 2.26 1.87
CA VAL A 248 -18.90 0.98 1.59
C VAL A 248 -19.67 0.28 0.48
N THR A 249 -19.06 0.16 -0.69
CA THR A 249 -19.58 -0.71 -1.74
C THR A 249 -18.78 -2.00 -1.70
N PHE A 250 -19.38 -3.05 -1.12
CA PHE A 250 -18.86 -4.41 -1.23
C PHE A 250 -19.16 -4.91 -2.64
N MET A 251 -18.16 -4.96 -3.52
CA MET A 251 -18.29 -5.66 -4.79
C MET A 251 -17.56 -6.99 -4.68
N TRP A 252 -18.32 -8.06 -4.45
CA TRP A 252 -17.84 -9.42 -4.68
C TRP A 252 -18.71 -10.09 -5.74
N HIS A 253 -18.03 -10.62 -6.77
CA HIS A 253 -18.54 -11.28 -7.98
C HIS A 253 -19.96 -10.99 -8.41
N GLY A 254 -20.17 -10.04 -9.34
CA GLY A 254 -21.20 -10.07 -10.38
C GLY A 254 -22.65 -10.49 -10.02
N GLN A 255 -23.03 -10.53 -8.75
CA GLN A 255 -24.29 -11.03 -8.24
C GLN A 255 -24.66 -10.13 -7.06
N PRO A 256 -25.84 -9.48 -7.11
CA PRO A 256 -26.30 -8.68 -6.00
C PRO A 256 -26.55 -9.60 -4.80
N VAL A 257 -25.87 -9.34 -3.68
CA VAL A 257 -26.24 -9.92 -2.39
C VAL A 257 -27.61 -9.35 -2.01
N VAL A 258 -28.66 -10.10 -2.35
CA VAL A 258 -30.01 -9.86 -1.85
C VAL A 258 -30.00 -10.27 -0.39
N ARG A 259 -30.15 -9.29 0.51
CA ARG A 259 -30.42 -9.59 1.93
C ARG A 259 -31.76 -10.34 2.02
N PRO A 260 -31.85 -11.46 2.76
CA PRO A 260 -33.15 -11.93 3.22
C PRO A 260 -33.73 -10.89 4.19
N LYS A 261 -35.06 -10.73 4.12
CA LYS A 261 -35.84 -9.83 4.98
C LYS A 261 -35.70 -10.16 6.46
#